data_AF-A0A6P2G2Y3-F1
#
_entry.id   AF-A0A6P2G2Y3-F1
#
_cell.length_a   1.000
_cell.length_b   1.000
_cell.length_c   1.000
_cell.angle_alpha   90.00
_cell.angle_beta   90.00
_cell.angle_gamma   90.00
#
_symmetry.space_group_name_H-M   'P 1'
#
loop_
_entity.id
_entity.type
_entity.pdbx_description
1 polymer ?
#
loop_
_entity_poly.entity_id
_entity_poly.type
_entity_poly.pdbx_seq_one_letter_code
_entity_poly.pdbx_strand_id
1 'polypeptide(L)'
;MKQDWKTCAIGRHLVDVPNEATTVESYKYNGVRIELLPSITTQAMFNNMVSQREKDLRAAKHVTHGNLFVERVPHDTGSVTLISWSRPTGEILYLFDTYFQVGSKYMLYSGEVSPDRKTVALATRQKLSGEWHEIPSGVLPEGMGFVAGDAILVAKRFNLESWELNIRLPDKPDVWFRLTAYAQERVGLGLRARAGGVLPALLGTVAGVGQLRNRARPVGPIEADEILVAGTQDGKRTYGFKWEAPGKAYSLAEPNLNASLRVGESAYLTNKESFANDGEALELWDGVVNSIRLRPGAV
;
A
#
# COMPACT_ATOMS: atom_id res chain seq x y z
N MET A 1 -21.39 1.40 -12.41
CA MET A 1 -20.10 2.01 -12.74
C MET A 1 -20.38 3.43 -13.22
N LYS A 2 -19.74 4.46 -12.64
CA LYS A 2 -19.74 5.80 -13.26
C LYS A 2 -18.99 5.66 -14.60
N GLN A 3 -19.49 6.28 -15.67
CA GLN A 3 -19.05 6.00 -17.06
C GLN A 3 -17.56 6.25 -17.31
N ASP A 4 -16.86 6.97 -16.42
CA ASP A 4 -15.45 7.36 -16.54
C ASP A 4 -14.55 6.86 -15.39
N TRP A 5 -14.94 5.77 -14.72
CA TRP A 5 -14.20 5.24 -13.56
C TRP A 5 -13.76 3.80 -13.80
N LYS A 6 -12.59 3.43 -13.27
CA LYS A 6 -12.05 2.08 -13.26
C LYS A 6 -12.00 1.52 -11.85
N THR A 7 -12.20 0.22 -11.71
CA THR A 7 -12.03 -0.50 -10.44
C THR A 7 -10.61 -1.02 -10.30
N CYS A 8 -9.95 -0.66 -9.21
CA CYS A 8 -8.66 -1.18 -8.79
C CYS A 8 -8.84 -2.24 -7.70
N ALA A 9 -8.21 -3.41 -7.86
CA ALA A 9 -8.09 -4.41 -6.80
C ALA A 9 -6.77 -4.21 -6.06
N ILE A 10 -6.82 -4.10 -4.73
CA ILE A 10 -5.65 -3.84 -3.90
C ILE A 10 -5.78 -4.49 -2.53
N GLY A 11 -4.80 -5.33 -2.17
CA GLY A 11 -4.89 -6.21 -1.01
C GLY A 11 -6.17 -7.05 -1.06
N ARG A 12 -7.07 -6.86 -0.10
CA ARG A 12 -8.37 -7.55 -0.06
C ARG A 12 -9.56 -6.71 -0.55
N HIS A 13 -9.32 -5.50 -1.06
CA HIS A 13 -10.35 -4.52 -1.33
C HIS A 13 -10.46 -4.20 -2.82
N LEU A 14 -11.60 -3.64 -3.19
CA LEU A 14 -11.82 -2.95 -4.45
C LEU A 14 -12.07 -1.46 -4.16
N VAL A 15 -11.53 -0.60 -5.01
CA VAL A 15 -11.72 0.85 -4.98
C VAL A 15 -11.92 1.32 -6.40
N ASP A 16 -12.92 2.16 -6.64
CA ASP A 16 -13.10 2.80 -7.94
C ASP A 16 -12.37 4.16 -7.95
N VAL A 17 -11.66 4.44 -9.03
CA VAL A 17 -10.90 5.67 -9.25
C VAL A 17 -11.22 6.24 -10.64
N PRO A 18 -11.05 7.55 -10.87
CA PRO A 18 -11.19 8.13 -12.20
C PRO A 18 -10.26 7.45 -13.22
N ASN A 19 -10.72 7.28 -14.46
CA ASN A 19 -9.97 6.57 -15.50
C ASN A 19 -8.61 7.21 -15.79
N GLU A 20 -8.58 8.54 -15.84
CA GLU A 20 -7.42 9.39 -16.07
C GLU A 20 -6.42 9.40 -14.90
N ALA A 21 -6.84 8.94 -13.72
CA ALA A 21 -5.97 8.92 -12.55
C ALA A 21 -4.86 7.87 -12.71
N THR A 22 -3.64 8.25 -12.33
CA THR A 22 -2.53 7.31 -12.14
C THR A 22 -2.51 6.84 -10.70
N THR A 23 -2.35 5.54 -10.48
CA THR A 23 -2.24 4.95 -9.15
C THR A 23 -0.79 4.60 -8.83
N VAL A 24 -0.38 4.84 -7.59
CA VAL A 24 0.90 4.36 -7.05
C VAL A 24 0.61 3.53 -5.81
N GLU A 25 1.02 2.28 -5.87
CA GLU A 25 0.64 1.26 -4.90
C GLU A 25 1.85 0.81 -4.08
N SER A 26 1.62 0.49 -2.82
CA SER A 26 2.62 -0.20 -2.01
C SER A 26 1.99 -1.27 -1.14
N TYR A 27 2.77 -2.30 -0.86
CA TYR A 27 2.27 -3.54 -0.29
C TYR A 27 3.21 -4.04 0.80
N LYS A 28 2.61 -4.58 1.86
CA LYS A 28 3.31 -5.41 2.83
C LYS A 28 2.50 -6.65 3.13
N TYR A 29 3.18 -7.77 3.26
CA TYR A 29 2.63 -9.01 3.78
C TYR A 29 3.44 -9.42 4.99
N ASN A 30 2.77 -9.70 6.10
CA ASN A 30 3.40 -9.95 7.40
C ASN A 30 4.43 -8.87 7.82
N GLY A 31 4.10 -7.60 7.57
CA GLY A 31 4.97 -6.45 7.84
C GLY A 31 6.16 -6.27 6.90
N VAL A 32 6.40 -7.20 5.97
CA VAL A 32 7.52 -7.18 5.03
C VAL A 32 7.08 -6.62 3.68
N ARG A 33 7.88 -5.73 3.09
CA ARG A 33 7.56 -5.07 1.84
C ARG A 33 7.52 -6.05 0.67
N ILE A 34 6.51 -5.89 -0.17
CA ILE A 34 6.46 -6.48 -1.51
C ILE A 34 6.68 -5.35 -2.51
N GLU A 35 7.65 -5.53 -3.38
CA GLU A 35 7.97 -4.64 -4.49
C GLU A 35 7.69 -5.34 -5.81
N LEU A 36 6.87 -4.72 -6.65
CA LEU A 36 6.62 -5.21 -8.00
C LEU A 36 7.80 -4.86 -8.90
N LEU A 37 8.18 -5.74 -9.82
CA LEU A 37 9.31 -5.56 -10.72
C LEU A 37 8.84 -5.45 -12.19
N PRO A 38 8.07 -4.40 -12.56
CA PRO A 38 7.40 -4.31 -13.86
C PRO A 38 8.36 -4.15 -15.04
N SER A 39 9.61 -3.71 -14.80
CA SER A 39 10.65 -3.63 -15.82
C SER A 39 11.18 -5.00 -16.24
N ILE A 40 10.84 -6.06 -15.51
CA ILE A 40 11.28 -7.42 -15.77
C ILE A 40 10.16 -8.17 -16.47
N THR A 41 10.36 -8.41 -17.76
CA THR A 41 9.31 -8.98 -18.61
C THR A 41 9.69 -10.36 -19.16
N THR A 42 10.90 -10.84 -18.89
CA THR A 42 11.40 -12.13 -19.39
C THR A 42 12.19 -12.89 -18.34
N GLN A 43 12.23 -14.21 -18.46
CA GLN A 43 13.03 -15.07 -17.59
C GLN A 43 14.52 -14.73 -17.64
N ALA A 44 15.03 -14.37 -18.83
CA ALA A 44 16.43 -13.99 -18.99
C ALA A 44 16.77 -12.71 -18.21
N MET A 45 15.90 -11.70 -18.26
CA MET A 45 16.06 -10.47 -17.46
C MET A 45 16.01 -10.76 -15.97
N PHE A 46 15.08 -11.62 -15.53
CA PHE A 46 14.99 -12.06 -14.15
C PHE A 46 16.28 -12.76 -13.69
N ASN A 47 16.73 -13.77 -14.43
CA ASN A 47 17.95 -14.52 -14.12
C ASN A 47 19.18 -13.60 -14.08
N ASN A 48 19.27 -12.65 -15.01
CA ASN A 48 20.36 -11.67 -15.06
C ASN A 48 20.33 -10.74 -13.85
N MET A 49 19.16 -10.22 -13.47
CA MET A 49 19.03 -9.35 -12.30
C MET A 49 19.44 -10.07 -11.02
N VAL A 50 18.92 -11.29 -10.78
CA VAL A 50 19.26 -12.07 -9.58
C VAL A 50 20.76 -12.39 -9.56
N SER A 51 21.33 -12.76 -10.70
CA SER A 51 22.77 -13.05 -10.80
C SER A 51 23.64 -11.81 -10.60
N GLN A 52 23.19 -10.64 -11.08
CA GLN A 52 23.90 -9.38 -10.85
C GLN A 52 23.87 -9.01 -9.38
N ARG A 53 22.70 -9.11 -8.72
CA ARG A 53 22.59 -8.88 -7.28
C ARG A 53 23.51 -9.80 -6.48
N GLU A 54 23.56 -11.08 -6.82
CA GLU A 54 24.47 -12.03 -6.19
C GLU A 54 25.94 -11.62 -6.36
N LYS A 55 26.35 -11.20 -7.57
CA LYS A 55 27.72 -10.70 -7.81
C LYS A 55 28.03 -9.47 -6.96
N ASP A 56 27.10 -8.53 -6.86
CA ASP A 56 27.26 -7.33 -6.06
C ASP A 56 27.44 -7.67 -4.57
N LEU A 57 26.66 -8.63 -4.05
CA LEU A 57 26.77 -9.10 -2.66
C LEU A 57 28.11 -9.82 -2.39
N ARG A 58 28.62 -10.59 -3.37
CA ARG A 58 29.93 -11.25 -3.26
C ARG A 58 31.10 -10.26 -3.35
N ALA A 59 30.93 -9.15 -4.07
CA ALA A 59 31.93 -8.09 -4.17
C ALA A 59 31.94 -7.16 -2.94
N ALA A 60 30.79 -6.96 -2.30
CA ALA A 60 30.66 -6.15 -1.11
C ALA A 60 31.28 -6.84 0.12
N LYS A 61 32.21 -6.16 0.81
CA LYS A 61 32.94 -6.73 1.95
C LYS A 61 32.08 -6.84 3.21
N HIS A 62 32.24 -7.96 3.92
CA HIS A 62 31.85 -8.10 5.32
C HIS A 62 33.12 -8.20 6.17
N VAL A 63 33.17 -7.48 7.30
CA VAL A 63 34.38 -7.36 8.12
C VAL A 63 34.88 -8.73 8.61
N THR A 64 33.96 -9.60 9.02
CA THR A 64 34.31 -10.93 9.57
C THR A 64 34.23 -12.07 8.56
N HIS A 65 33.38 -11.95 7.53
CA HIS A 65 32.98 -13.08 6.66
C HIS A 65 33.51 -12.94 5.23
N GLY A 66 34.37 -11.94 4.99
CA GLY A 66 34.96 -11.65 3.69
C GLY A 66 34.01 -10.86 2.78
N ASN A 67 32.79 -11.34 2.57
CA ASN A 67 31.76 -10.66 1.79
C ASN A 67 30.35 -10.78 2.39
N LEU A 68 29.40 -9.99 1.87
CA LEU A 68 28.03 -9.95 2.37
C LEU A 68 27.22 -11.20 1.98
N PHE A 69 27.53 -11.84 0.86
CA PHE A 69 26.74 -12.98 0.36
C PHE A 69 26.90 -14.20 1.26
N VAL A 70 25.76 -14.81 1.63
CA VAL A 70 25.71 -16.02 2.44
C VAL A 70 25.29 -17.21 1.59
N GLU A 71 24.16 -17.12 0.90
CA GLU A 71 23.58 -18.28 0.19
C GLU A 71 22.59 -17.86 -0.89
N ARG A 72 22.48 -18.67 -1.94
CA ARG A 72 21.41 -18.63 -2.93
C ARG A 72 20.57 -19.88 -2.77
N VAL A 73 19.28 -19.72 -2.55
CA VAL A 73 18.33 -20.83 -2.38
C VAL A 73 17.29 -20.78 -3.50
N PRO A 74 17.28 -21.75 -4.44
CA PRO A 74 16.22 -21.88 -5.43
C PRO A 74 14.94 -22.43 -4.79
N HIS A 75 13.79 -22.06 -5.35
CA HIS A 75 12.47 -22.58 -5.00
C HIS A 75 11.84 -23.27 -6.22
N ASP A 76 10.90 -24.19 -5.98
CA ASP A 76 10.33 -25.06 -7.03
C ASP A 76 9.61 -24.29 -8.16
N THR A 77 9.17 -23.05 -7.89
CA THR A 77 8.45 -22.22 -8.88
C THR A 77 9.36 -21.36 -9.76
N GLY A 78 10.68 -21.57 -9.70
CA GLY A 78 11.67 -20.69 -10.34
C GLY A 78 12.01 -19.43 -9.53
N SER A 79 11.32 -19.22 -8.40
CA SER A 79 11.65 -18.17 -7.44
C SER A 79 13.01 -18.42 -6.78
N VAL A 80 13.67 -17.36 -6.30
CA VAL A 80 15.00 -17.46 -5.68
C VAL A 80 15.08 -16.59 -4.44
N THR A 81 15.62 -17.12 -3.34
CA THR A 81 16.04 -16.32 -2.19
C THR A 81 17.55 -16.11 -2.23
N LEU A 82 17.99 -14.85 -2.20
CA LEU A 82 19.37 -14.49 -1.88
C LEU A 82 19.46 -14.12 -0.40
N ILE A 83 20.36 -14.77 0.32
CA ILE A 83 20.65 -14.50 1.73
C ILE A 83 21.97 -13.75 1.80
N SER A 84 21.98 -12.63 2.49
CA SER A 84 23.20 -11.87 2.79
C SER A 84 23.22 -11.41 4.24
N TRP A 85 24.37 -11.01 4.75
CA TRP A 85 24.43 -10.18 5.96
C TRP A 85 23.71 -8.85 5.71
N SER A 86 22.94 -8.36 6.68
CA SER A 86 22.16 -7.14 6.48
C SER A 86 23.03 -5.88 6.45
N ARG A 87 24.23 -5.93 7.03
CA ARG A 87 25.22 -4.83 7.07
C ARG A 87 26.65 -5.37 7.03
N PRO A 88 27.65 -4.57 6.59
CA PRO A 88 29.07 -4.98 6.52
C PRO A 88 29.71 -5.40 7.85
N THR A 89 29.14 -4.98 8.97
CA THR A 89 29.68 -5.20 10.32
C THR A 89 28.74 -6.02 11.22
N GLY A 90 27.57 -6.42 10.71
CA GLY A 90 26.49 -6.96 11.53
C GLY A 90 26.32 -8.46 11.35
N GLU A 91 26.41 -9.21 12.44
CA GLU A 91 26.26 -10.68 12.46
C GLU A 91 24.92 -11.15 13.07
N ILE A 92 24.06 -10.19 13.43
CA ILE A 92 22.80 -10.47 14.16
C ILE A 92 21.64 -10.74 13.20
N LEU A 93 21.71 -10.22 11.96
CA LEU A 93 20.62 -10.28 11.00
C LEU A 93 21.12 -10.60 9.60
N TYR A 94 20.43 -11.54 8.96
CA TYR A 94 20.46 -11.70 7.52
C TYR A 94 19.45 -10.76 6.86
N LEU A 95 19.73 -10.34 5.63
CA LEU A 95 18.73 -9.84 4.70
C LEU A 95 18.33 -10.99 3.77
N PHE A 96 17.02 -11.23 3.65
CA PHE A 96 16.46 -12.20 2.71
C PHE A 96 15.83 -11.44 1.56
N ASP A 97 16.50 -11.40 0.41
CA ASP A 97 15.94 -10.89 -0.85
C ASP A 97 15.29 -12.05 -1.60
N THR A 98 13.97 -12.22 -1.45
CA THR A 98 13.21 -13.29 -2.12
C THR A 98 12.56 -12.74 -3.39
N TYR A 99 13.04 -13.20 -4.53
CA TYR A 99 12.51 -12.86 -5.84
C TYR A 99 11.48 -13.92 -6.26
N PHE A 100 10.21 -13.56 -6.20
CA PHE A 100 9.11 -14.41 -6.63
C PHE A 100 8.92 -14.32 -8.14
N GLN A 101 8.77 -15.49 -8.77
CA GLN A 101 8.27 -15.65 -10.13
C GLN A 101 6.81 -16.10 -10.05
N VAL A 102 5.92 -15.33 -10.66
CA VAL A 102 4.46 -15.54 -10.60
C VAL A 102 3.92 -15.48 -12.02
N GLY A 103 3.93 -16.64 -12.69
CA GLY A 103 3.66 -16.70 -14.12
C GLY A 103 4.64 -15.82 -14.90
N SER A 104 4.12 -14.78 -15.56
CA SER A 104 4.89 -13.78 -16.31
C SER A 104 5.37 -12.59 -15.46
N LYS A 105 4.93 -12.50 -14.20
CA LYS A 105 5.21 -11.37 -13.30
C LYS A 105 6.34 -11.70 -12.32
N TYR A 106 7.03 -10.67 -11.85
CA TYR A 106 8.13 -10.80 -10.90
C TYR A 106 7.98 -9.80 -9.76
N MET A 107 8.32 -10.23 -8.55
CA MET A 107 8.21 -9.42 -7.34
C MET A 107 9.37 -9.69 -6.39
N LEU A 108 9.74 -8.70 -5.58
CA LEU A 108 10.71 -8.81 -4.51
C LEU A 108 10.00 -8.74 -3.15
N TYR A 109 10.26 -9.72 -2.31
CA TYR A 109 9.91 -9.74 -0.89
C TYR A 109 11.21 -9.71 -0.08
N SER A 110 11.51 -8.55 0.51
CA SER A 110 12.79 -8.29 1.17
C SER A 110 12.61 -7.89 2.64
N GLY A 111 13.30 -8.61 3.53
CA GLY A 111 13.23 -8.34 4.97
C GLY A 111 14.35 -9.00 5.77
N GLU A 112 14.58 -8.47 6.97
CA GLU A 112 15.60 -8.99 7.89
C GLU A 112 15.11 -10.26 8.60
N VAL A 113 16.04 -11.20 8.82
CA VAL A 113 15.80 -12.49 9.47
C VAL A 113 16.96 -12.79 10.41
N SER A 114 16.67 -13.12 11.66
CA SER A 114 17.71 -13.54 12.60
C SER A 114 18.25 -14.94 12.22
N PRO A 115 19.56 -15.22 12.45
CA PRO A 115 20.16 -16.49 12.07
C PRO A 115 19.44 -17.74 12.61
N ASP A 116 18.93 -17.70 13.83
CA ASP A 116 18.15 -18.78 14.46
C ASP A 116 16.81 -19.06 13.76
N ARG A 117 16.32 -18.11 12.96
CA ARG A 117 15.07 -18.22 12.19
C ARG A 117 15.28 -18.56 10.73
N LYS A 118 16.53 -18.72 10.27
CA LYS A 118 16.87 -18.98 8.85
C LYS A 118 16.03 -20.11 8.24
N THR A 119 15.99 -21.28 8.89
CA THR A 119 15.27 -22.46 8.38
C THR A 119 13.75 -22.22 8.28
N VAL A 120 13.15 -21.65 9.33
CA VAL A 120 11.71 -21.33 9.35
C VAL A 120 11.38 -20.27 8.30
N ALA A 121 12.26 -19.29 8.14
CA ALA A 121 12.12 -18.26 7.13
C ALA A 121 12.10 -18.90 5.73
N LEU A 122 13.11 -19.69 5.36
CA LEU A 122 13.18 -20.38 4.06
C LEU A 122 11.95 -21.24 3.77
N ALA A 123 11.49 -22.03 4.75
CA ALA A 123 10.27 -22.82 4.61
C ALA A 123 9.04 -21.93 4.32
N THR A 124 8.97 -20.76 4.96
CA THR A 124 7.91 -19.77 4.67
C THR A 124 8.03 -19.23 3.25
N ARG A 125 9.24 -18.94 2.74
CA ARG A 125 9.44 -18.37 1.39
C ARG A 125 9.08 -19.40 0.31
N GLN A 126 9.49 -20.65 0.52
CA GLN A 126 9.10 -21.79 -0.32
C GLN A 126 7.57 -21.96 -0.37
N LYS A 127 6.90 -21.81 0.77
CA LYS A 127 5.44 -21.88 0.81
C LYS A 127 4.81 -20.73 0.02
N LEU A 128 5.24 -19.49 0.30
CA LEU A 128 4.71 -18.30 -0.39
C LEU A 128 4.93 -18.38 -1.90
N SER A 129 6.08 -18.89 -2.35
CA SER A 129 6.37 -18.99 -3.78
C SER A 129 5.39 -19.89 -4.55
N GLY A 130 4.72 -20.83 -3.86
CA GLY A 130 3.68 -21.68 -4.45
C GLY A 130 2.24 -21.18 -4.24
N GLU A 131 2.02 -20.14 -3.42
CA GLU A 131 0.68 -19.58 -3.14
C GLU A 131 0.39 -18.30 -3.94
N TRP A 132 1.38 -17.78 -4.67
CA TRP A 132 1.20 -16.66 -5.59
C TRP A 132 0.66 -17.13 -6.94
N HIS A 133 -0.34 -16.43 -7.45
CA HIS A 133 -0.91 -16.66 -8.77
C HIS A 133 -1.01 -15.36 -9.56
N GLU A 134 -0.75 -15.44 -10.86
CA GLU A 134 -0.89 -14.31 -11.77
C GLU A 134 -2.37 -14.02 -12.00
N ILE A 135 -2.72 -12.73 -12.01
CA ILE A 135 -4.03 -12.22 -12.39
C ILE A 135 -3.93 -11.77 -13.86
N PRO A 136 -4.76 -12.31 -14.76
CA PRO A 136 -4.77 -11.86 -16.15
C PRO A 136 -5.12 -10.37 -16.26
N SER A 137 -4.49 -9.68 -17.20
CA SER A 137 -4.74 -8.25 -17.43
C SER A 137 -6.22 -7.96 -17.70
N GLY A 138 -6.75 -6.94 -17.06
CA GLY A 138 -8.16 -6.52 -17.20
C GLY A 138 -9.18 -7.40 -16.47
N VAL A 139 -8.74 -8.46 -15.78
CA VAL A 139 -9.62 -9.32 -15.00
C VAL A 139 -9.58 -8.91 -13.54
N LEU A 140 -10.77 -8.72 -12.94
CA LEU A 140 -10.86 -8.53 -11.49
C LEU A 140 -10.55 -9.86 -10.80
N PRO A 141 -9.63 -9.90 -9.82
CA PRO A 141 -9.31 -11.14 -9.14
C PRO A 141 -10.51 -11.68 -8.37
N GLU A 142 -10.74 -12.99 -8.42
CA GLU A 142 -11.75 -13.68 -7.63
C GLU A 142 -11.10 -14.55 -6.53
N GLY A 143 -11.89 -14.94 -5.54
CA GLY A 143 -11.45 -15.87 -4.50
C GLY A 143 -10.52 -15.26 -3.44
N MET A 144 -10.12 -16.11 -2.50
CA MET A 144 -9.44 -15.72 -1.27
C MET A 144 -8.00 -15.25 -1.52
N GLY A 145 -7.61 -14.14 -0.92
CA GLY A 145 -6.21 -13.73 -0.92
C GLY A 145 -5.94 -12.23 -0.97
N PHE A 146 -4.65 -11.91 -0.90
CA PHE A 146 -4.10 -10.57 -0.92
C PHE A 146 -3.54 -10.23 -2.32
N VAL A 147 -4.12 -9.21 -2.95
CA VAL A 147 -3.73 -8.73 -4.28
C VAL A 147 -2.59 -7.73 -4.18
N ALA A 148 -1.54 -7.93 -4.98
CA ALA A 148 -0.44 -7.02 -5.18
C ALA A 148 -0.14 -6.86 -6.68
N GLY A 149 -0.58 -5.75 -7.28
CA GLY A 149 -0.57 -5.57 -8.73
C GLY A 149 -1.34 -6.69 -9.44
N ASP A 150 -0.74 -7.25 -10.48
CA ASP A 150 -1.30 -8.36 -11.26
C ASP A 150 -1.04 -9.75 -10.62
N ALA A 151 -0.93 -9.83 -9.30
CA ALA A 151 -0.73 -11.09 -8.58
C ALA A 151 -1.63 -11.18 -7.35
N ILE A 152 -2.07 -12.39 -7.02
CA ILE A 152 -2.81 -12.71 -5.80
C ILE A 152 -2.07 -13.77 -4.99
N LEU A 153 -1.86 -13.49 -3.71
CA LEU A 153 -1.37 -14.46 -2.74
C LEU A 153 -2.57 -15.12 -2.07
N VAL A 154 -2.74 -16.42 -2.29
CA VAL A 154 -3.82 -17.21 -1.70
C VAL A 154 -3.48 -17.49 -0.23
N ALA A 155 -3.74 -16.50 0.61
CA ALA A 155 -3.46 -16.52 2.05
C ALA A 155 -4.74 -16.32 2.86
N LYS A 156 -4.93 -17.21 3.84
CA LYS A 156 -6.09 -17.22 4.76
C LYS A 156 -5.76 -16.90 6.21
N ARG A 157 -4.50 -17.02 6.58
CA ARG A 157 -4.07 -16.81 7.98
C ARG A 157 -3.89 -15.32 8.21
N PHE A 158 -4.36 -14.86 9.37
CA PHE A 158 -4.06 -13.52 9.83
C PHE A 158 -2.54 -13.28 9.79
N ASN A 159 -2.19 -12.11 9.27
CA ASN A 159 -0.83 -11.60 9.21
C ASN A 159 -0.94 -10.06 9.21
N LEU A 160 0.17 -9.38 9.48
CA LEU A 160 0.25 -7.92 9.43
C LEU A 160 0.35 -7.41 7.98
N GLU A 161 -0.62 -7.75 7.14
CA GLU A 161 -0.72 -7.23 5.79
C GLU A 161 -1.20 -5.77 5.79
N SER A 162 -0.65 -5.00 4.87
CA SER A 162 -1.05 -3.61 4.65
C SER A 162 -0.89 -3.22 3.20
N TRP A 163 -1.70 -2.28 2.76
CA TRP A 163 -1.54 -1.68 1.45
C TRP A 163 -1.76 -0.18 1.51
N GLU A 164 -1.22 0.51 0.52
CA GLU A 164 -1.41 1.94 0.30
C GLU A 164 -1.67 2.19 -1.19
N LEU A 165 -2.67 3.01 -1.47
CA LEU A 165 -3.05 3.47 -2.79
C LEU A 165 -2.96 4.99 -2.82
N ASN A 166 -2.04 5.54 -3.61
CA ASN A 166 -1.99 6.96 -3.91
C ASN A 166 -2.61 7.20 -5.28
N ILE A 167 -3.62 8.06 -5.34
CA ILE A 167 -4.34 8.43 -6.57
C ILE A 167 -3.83 9.81 -6.98
N ARG A 168 -3.23 9.88 -8.18
CA ARG A 168 -2.70 11.10 -8.78
C ARG A 168 -3.57 11.53 -9.95
N LEU A 169 -4.04 12.76 -9.91
CA LEU A 169 -4.87 13.34 -10.96
C LEU A 169 -3.97 14.18 -11.89
N PRO A 170 -3.97 13.93 -13.21
CA PRO A 170 -3.05 14.59 -14.13
C PRO A 170 -3.21 16.12 -14.13
N ASP A 171 -4.44 16.61 -14.08
CA ASP A 171 -4.74 18.05 -14.10
C ASP A 171 -4.76 18.70 -12.70
N LYS A 172 -4.47 17.93 -11.64
CA LYS A 172 -4.51 18.42 -10.25
C LYS A 172 -3.28 17.91 -9.46
N PRO A 173 -2.06 18.33 -9.83
CA PRO A 173 -0.79 17.77 -9.32
C PRO A 173 -0.51 18.06 -7.84
N ASP A 174 -1.26 18.98 -7.24
CA ASP A 174 -1.20 19.43 -5.85
C ASP A 174 -2.27 18.77 -4.96
N VAL A 175 -3.11 17.90 -5.54
CA VAL A 175 -4.08 17.07 -4.82
C VAL A 175 -3.42 15.74 -4.44
N TRP A 176 -3.36 15.49 -3.14
CA TRP A 176 -2.84 14.25 -2.57
C TRP A 176 -4.02 13.42 -2.06
N PHE A 177 -4.45 12.42 -2.85
CA PHE A 177 -5.46 11.47 -2.42
C PHE A 177 -4.81 10.13 -2.11
N ARG A 178 -4.90 9.71 -0.84
CA ARG A 178 -4.28 8.49 -0.33
C ARG A 178 -5.30 7.63 0.40
N LEU A 179 -5.29 6.32 0.11
CA LEU A 179 -6.00 5.31 0.86
C LEU A 179 -5.01 4.32 1.46
N THR A 180 -5.31 3.80 2.64
CA THR A 180 -4.52 2.75 3.29
C THR A 180 -5.38 1.72 3.97
N ALA A 181 -4.87 0.49 4.06
CA ALA A 181 -5.36 -0.51 4.99
C ALA A 181 -4.24 -1.11 5.83
N TYR A 182 -4.54 -1.40 7.10
CA TYR A 182 -3.64 -2.09 8.02
C TYR A 182 -4.40 -3.18 8.79
N ALA A 183 -4.02 -4.44 8.55
CA ALA A 183 -4.34 -5.50 9.49
C ALA A 183 -3.62 -5.21 10.82
N GLN A 184 -4.35 -5.30 11.94
CA GLN A 184 -3.88 -4.81 13.23
C GLN A 184 -4.23 -5.79 14.34
N GLU A 185 -3.39 -5.85 15.37
CA GLU A 185 -3.60 -6.69 16.55
C GLU A 185 -4.37 -5.96 17.65
N ARG A 186 -4.47 -4.63 17.55
CA ARG A 186 -5.12 -3.75 18.51
C ARG A 186 -5.85 -2.64 17.77
N VAL A 187 -7.00 -2.23 18.29
CA VAL A 187 -7.84 -1.17 17.71
C VAL A 187 -7.81 0.04 18.63
N GLY A 188 -7.48 1.21 18.08
CA GLY A 188 -7.53 2.48 18.80
C GLY A 188 -8.93 3.11 18.80
N LEU A 189 -9.05 4.26 19.46
CA LEU A 189 -10.26 5.09 19.38
C LEU A 189 -10.56 5.50 17.94
N GLY A 190 -11.83 5.67 17.57
CA GLY A 190 -12.25 6.15 16.25
C GLY A 190 -11.82 7.59 15.95
N LEU A 191 -11.90 7.98 14.67
CA LEU A 191 -11.39 9.27 14.18
C LEU A 191 -11.94 10.47 14.94
N ARG A 192 -13.27 10.58 15.12
CA ARG A 192 -13.86 11.75 15.78
C ARG A 192 -13.51 11.83 17.27
N ALA A 193 -13.46 10.68 17.94
CA ALA A 193 -13.01 10.60 19.33
C ALA A 193 -11.55 11.08 19.49
N ARG A 194 -10.66 10.70 18.57
CA ARG A 194 -9.26 11.17 18.57
C ARG A 194 -9.13 12.63 18.15
N ALA A 195 -9.94 13.09 17.20
CA ALA A 195 -9.91 14.47 16.71
C ALA A 195 -10.38 15.47 17.77
N GLY A 196 -11.30 15.06 18.66
CA GLY A 196 -11.61 15.70 19.95
C GLY A 196 -11.33 17.21 20.02
N GLY A 197 -10.51 17.62 20.99
CA GLY A 197 -10.13 19.04 21.19
C GLY A 197 -9.20 19.64 20.12
N VAL A 198 -8.60 18.81 19.25
CA VAL A 198 -7.72 19.29 18.17
C VAL A 198 -8.53 20.01 17.09
N LEU A 199 -9.71 19.49 16.74
CA LEU A 199 -10.55 20.10 15.69
C LEU A 199 -11.10 21.49 16.09
N PRO A 200 -11.69 21.70 17.29
CA PRO A 200 -12.05 23.03 17.76
C PRO A 200 -10.86 23.98 17.84
N ALA A 201 -9.68 23.50 18.28
CA ALA A 201 -8.48 24.33 18.33
C ALA A 201 -8.06 24.79 16.93
N LEU A 202 -8.05 23.90 15.93
CA LEU A 202 -7.75 24.25 14.54
C LEU A 202 -8.74 25.31 14.01
N LEU A 203 -10.04 25.09 14.20
CA LEU A 203 -11.10 25.99 13.73
C LEU A 203 -11.09 27.36 14.45
N GLY A 204 -10.65 27.40 15.71
CA GLY A 204 -10.60 28.62 16.50
C GLY A 204 -9.32 29.44 16.35
N THR A 205 -8.22 28.85 15.84
CA THR A 205 -6.90 29.51 15.77
C THR A 205 -6.45 29.87 14.37
N VAL A 206 -6.86 29.11 13.35
CA VAL A 206 -6.42 29.36 11.97
C VAL A 206 -7.50 30.13 11.23
N ALA A 207 -7.27 31.44 11.08
CA ALA A 207 -8.16 32.32 10.34
C ALA A 207 -8.37 31.80 8.92
N GLY A 208 -9.64 31.72 8.48
CA GLY A 208 -10.00 31.26 7.14
C GLY A 208 -10.17 29.75 6.99
N VAL A 209 -9.95 28.94 8.05
CA VAL A 209 -10.30 27.51 8.05
C VAL A 209 -11.73 27.31 8.54
N GLY A 210 -12.51 26.54 7.80
CA GLY A 210 -13.88 26.14 8.13
C GLY A 210 -14.07 24.63 8.09
N GLN A 211 -15.06 24.15 8.83
CA GLN A 211 -15.49 22.75 8.79
C GLN A 211 -16.53 22.57 7.69
N LEU A 212 -16.28 21.64 6.76
CA LEU A 212 -17.27 21.24 5.75
C LEU A 212 -18.17 20.12 6.26
N ARG A 213 -17.59 19.08 6.89
CA ARG A 213 -18.34 17.93 7.45
C ARG A 213 -17.63 17.36 8.67
N ASN A 214 -18.40 16.85 9.64
CA ASN A 214 -17.92 16.08 10.78
C ASN A 214 -19.04 15.15 11.26
N ARG A 215 -18.98 13.87 10.92
CA ARG A 215 -20.09 12.92 11.12
C ARG A 215 -19.66 11.46 11.06
N ALA A 216 -20.55 10.56 11.46
CA ALA A 216 -20.47 9.16 11.06
C ALA A 216 -20.67 9.08 9.54
N ARG A 217 -19.88 8.23 8.87
CA ARG A 217 -19.95 8.03 7.42
C ARG A 217 -19.67 6.56 7.09
N PRO A 218 -20.62 5.64 7.36
CA PRO A 218 -20.46 4.26 6.94
C PRO A 218 -20.46 4.13 5.41
N VAL A 219 -19.77 3.11 4.90
CA VAL A 219 -19.76 2.73 3.48
C VAL A 219 -20.08 1.24 3.38
N GLY A 220 -21.28 0.90 2.93
CA GLY A 220 -21.77 -0.47 3.00
C GLY A 220 -21.71 -0.99 4.45
N PRO A 221 -21.09 -2.16 4.71
CA PRO A 221 -20.93 -2.69 6.07
C PRO A 221 -19.77 -2.06 6.87
N ILE A 222 -19.01 -1.13 6.28
CA ILE A 222 -17.84 -0.55 6.91
C ILE A 222 -18.26 0.62 7.80
N GLU A 223 -18.19 0.42 9.12
CA GLU A 223 -18.42 1.47 10.10
C GLU A 223 -17.23 2.44 10.16
N ALA A 224 -17.50 3.72 9.95
CA ALA A 224 -16.47 4.74 9.81
C ALA A 224 -16.96 6.15 10.14
N ASP A 225 -15.99 7.04 10.33
CA ASP A 225 -16.17 8.45 10.64
C ASP A 225 -15.52 9.33 9.55
N GLU A 226 -16.04 10.54 9.38
CA GLU A 226 -15.57 11.54 8.42
C GLU A 226 -15.37 12.90 9.10
N ILE A 227 -14.23 13.55 8.82
CA ILE A 227 -13.94 14.95 9.17
C ILE A 227 -13.33 15.63 7.95
N LEU A 228 -14.00 16.66 7.45
CA LEU A 228 -13.57 17.46 6.31
C LEU A 228 -13.46 18.92 6.70
N VAL A 229 -12.28 19.49 6.51
CA VAL A 229 -12.04 20.93 6.67
C VAL A 229 -11.54 21.52 5.36
N ALA A 230 -11.80 22.80 5.16
CA ALA A 230 -11.28 23.58 4.04
C ALA A 230 -10.84 24.96 4.54
N GLY A 231 -9.89 25.57 3.86
CA GLY A 231 -9.48 26.93 4.17
C GLY A 231 -8.98 27.65 2.95
N THR A 232 -8.56 28.90 3.13
CA THR A 232 -7.88 29.66 2.09
C THR A 232 -6.54 30.14 2.64
N GLN A 233 -5.46 29.77 1.97
CA GLN A 233 -4.09 30.16 2.31
C GLN A 233 -3.44 30.74 1.06
N ASP A 234 -2.86 31.94 1.18
CA ASP A 234 -2.19 32.66 0.07
C ASP A 234 -3.05 32.76 -1.20
N GLY A 235 -4.36 32.98 -1.01
CA GLY A 235 -5.34 33.09 -2.09
C GLY A 235 -5.79 31.78 -2.71
N LYS A 236 -5.26 30.64 -2.25
CA LYS A 236 -5.59 29.30 -2.75
C LYS A 236 -6.47 28.53 -1.78
N ARG A 237 -7.47 27.83 -2.31
CA ARG A 237 -8.33 26.92 -1.54
C ARG A 237 -7.56 25.66 -1.14
N THR A 238 -7.52 25.35 0.15
CA THR A 238 -6.87 24.16 0.72
C THR A 238 -7.91 23.22 1.34
N TYR A 239 -7.61 21.93 1.38
CA TYR A 239 -8.50 20.90 1.88
C TYR A 239 -7.76 19.92 2.79
N GLY A 240 -8.42 19.53 3.87
CA GLY A 240 -7.99 18.49 4.80
C GLY A 240 -9.14 17.52 5.02
N PHE A 241 -9.26 16.54 4.15
CA PHE A 241 -10.33 15.54 4.17
C PHE A 241 -9.82 14.25 4.78
N LYS A 242 -10.58 13.68 5.71
CA LYS A 242 -10.26 12.40 6.32
C LYS A 242 -11.52 11.57 6.56
N TRP A 243 -11.44 10.31 6.17
CA TRP A 243 -12.39 9.25 6.48
C TRP A 243 -11.62 8.07 7.04
N GLU A 244 -12.16 7.44 8.07
CA GLU A 244 -11.46 6.34 8.73
C GLU A 244 -12.44 5.33 9.33
N ALA A 245 -12.20 4.06 9.00
CA ALA A 245 -12.76 2.92 9.68
C ALA A 245 -11.73 2.38 10.68
N PRO A 246 -12.02 2.35 11.99
CA PRO A 246 -11.07 1.86 12.99
C PRO A 246 -10.74 0.37 12.77
N GLY A 247 -11.66 -0.42 12.22
CA GLY A 247 -11.48 -1.86 11.97
C GLY A 247 -11.61 -2.72 13.22
N LYS A 248 -11.23 -4.01 13.09
CA LYS A 248 -11.21 -5.00 14.18
C LYS A 248 -9.80 -5.56 14.36
N ALA A 249 -9.48 -5.95 15.59
CA ALA A 249 -8.25 -6.67 15.89
C ALA A 249 -8.29 -8.06 15.25
N TYR A 250 -7.16 -8.52 14.72
CA TYR A 250 -7.00 -9.83 14.11
C TYR A 250 -7.97 -10.13 12.95
N SER A 251 -8.46 -9.10 12.26
CA SER A 251 -9.37 -9.25 11.12
C SER A 251 -8.71 -8.86 9.80
N LEU A 252 -8.75 -9.78 8.84
CA LEU A 252 -8.39 -9.52 7.44
C LEU A 252 -9.55 -8.91 6.64
N ALA A 253 -10.79 -9.12 7.10
CA ALA A 253 -12.00 -8.63 6.45
C ALA A 253 -12.32 -7.19 6.85
N GLU A 254 -11.92 -6.81 8.06
CA GLU A 254 -12.20 -5.51 8.67
C GLU A 254 -10.90 -4.90 9.20
N PRO A 255 -9.90 -4.61 8.34
CA PRO A 255 -8.69 -3.93 8.77
C PRO A 255 -8.99 -2.47 9.16
N ASN A 256 -8.02 -1.79 9.75
CA ASN A 256 -8.07 -0.33 9.79
C ASN A 256 -8.04 0.19 8.35
N LEU A 257 -8.97 1.07 7.96
CA LEU A 257 -9.00 1.72 6.66
C LEU A 257 -8.95 3.22 6.83
N ASN A 258 -8.15 3.90 6.01
CA ASN A 258 -8.12 5.37 5.96
C ASN A 258 -8.23 5.83 4.52
N ALA A 259 -8.96 6.91 4.32
CA ALA A 259 -8.88 7.73 3.12
C ALA A 259 -8.56 9.16 3.54
N SER A 260 -7.69 9.81 2.79
CA SER A 260 -7.37 11.23 2.99
C SER A 260 -7.19 11.92 1.65
N LEU A 261 -7.81 13.10 1.52
CA LEU A 261 -7.54 14.04 0.44
C LEU A 261 -6.96 15.30 1.07
N ARG A 262 -5.80 15.72 0.56
CA ARG A 262 -5.15 16.97 0.98
C ARG A 262 -4.84 17.82 -0.23
N VAL A 263 -5.12 19.11 -0.09
CA VAL A 263 -4.63 20.14 -1.00
C VAL A 263 -3.81 21.10 -0.18
N GLY A 264 -2.52 21.13 -0.44
CA GLY A 264 -1.57 22.04 0.20
C GLY A 264 -1.15 23.17 -0.73
N GLU A 265 -0.04 23.81 -0.38
CA GLU A 265 0.64 24.76 -1.24
C GLU A 265 1.08 24.08 -2.55
N SER A 266 0.87 24.74 -3.69
CA SER A 266 1.34 24.23 -4.97
C SER A 266 2.80 24.61 -5.15
N ALA A 267 3.66 23.65 -5.47
CA ALA A 267 5.01 23.96 -5.97
C ALA A 267 4.99 24.65 -7.36
N TYR A 268 3.84 24.62 -8.04
CA TYR A 268 3.63 25.19 -9.37
C TYR A 268 2.84 26.50 -9.29
N LEU A 269 3.49 27.61 -9.64
CA LEU A 269 2.89 28.96 -9.67
C LEU A 269 1.69 29.08 -10.62
N THR A 270 1.60 28.19 -11.61
CA THR A 270 0.52 28.16 -12.60
C THR A 270 -0.77 27.51 -12.10
N ASN A 271 -0.70 26.72 -11.02
CA ASN A 271 -1.85 26.01 -10.48
C ASN A 271 -2.49 26.80 -9.32
N LYS A 272 -3.23 27.85 -9.69
CA LYS A 272 -3.86 28.77 -8.73
C LYS A 272 -5.03 28.13 -7.98
N GLU A 273 -5.73 27.17 -8.59
CA GLU A 273 -6.89 26.50 -8.01
C GLU A 273 -6.86 25.00 -8.37
N SER A 274 -6.93 24.12 -7.36
CA SER A 274 -6.95 22.67 -7.57
C SER A 274 -8.34 22.13 -7.92
N PHE A 275 -9.38 22.85 -7.52
CA PHE A 275 -10.79 22.54 -7.74
C PHE A 275 -11.54 23.85 -7.97
N ALA A 276 -12.54 23.84 -8.83
CA ALA A 276 -13.39 25.00 -9.15
C ALA A 276 -14.19 25.49 -7.92
N ASN A 277 -14.55 24.58 -7.01
CA ASN A 277 -15.22 24.88 -5.76
C ASN A 277 -15.18 23.68 -4.79
N ASP A 278 -15.65 23.88 -3.56
CA ASP A 278 -15.77 22.81 -2.55
C ASP A 278 -16.62 21.63 -3.05
N GLY A 279 -17.62 21.87 -3.90
CA GLY A 279 -18.48 20.85 -4.48
C GLY A 279 -17.74 19.84 -5.36
N GLU A 280 -16.84 20.32 -6.24
CA GLU A 280 -16.01 19.43 -7.08
C GLU A 280 -15.08 18.56 -6.23
N ALA A 281 -14.46 19.14 -5.19
CA ALA A 281 -13.62 18.39 -4.26
C ALA A 281 -14.42 17.32 -3.50
N LEU A 282 -15.63 17.67 -3.07
CA LEU A 282 -16.55 16.75 -2.39
C LEU A 282 -17.05 15.64 -3.31
N GLU A 283 -17.29 15.92 -4.60
CA GLU A 283 -17.74 14.90 -5.55
C GLU A 283 -16.68 13.83 -5.80
N LEU A 284 -15.43 14.24 -6.01
CA LEU A 284 -14.30 13.32 -6.12
C LEU A 284 -14.15 12.48 -4.85
N TRP A 285 -14.16 13.15 -3.70
CA TRP A 285 -14.06 12.53 -2.38
C TRP A 285 -15.14 11.50 -2.14
N ASP A 286 -16.41 11.88 -2.30
CA ASP A 286 -17.56 11.01 -2.10
C ASP A 286 -17.55 9.84 -3.11
N GLY A 287 -17.14 10.09 -4.36
CA GLY A 287 -17.04 9.05 -5.39
C GLY A 287 -16.04 7.94 -5.02
N VAL A 288 -14.81 8.32 -4.62
CA VAL A 288 -13.78 7.34 -4.23
C VAL A 288 -14.17 6.65 -2.93
N VAL A 289 -14.56 7.39 -1.89
CA VAL A 289 -14.88 6.80 -0.56
C VAL A 289 -16.07 5.85 -0.63
N ASN A 290 -17.14 6.19 -1.35
CA ASN A 290 -18.31 5.33 -1.48
C ASN A 290 -18.04 4.03 -2.25
N SER A 291 -16.94 3.96 -3.00
CA SER A 291 -16.57 2.78 -3.78
C SER A 291 -15.77 1.74 -2.98
N ILE A 292 -15.25 2.10 -1.80
CA ILE A 292 -14.41 1.21 -1.00
C ILE A 292 -15.25 0.03 -0.53
N ARG A 293 -14.80 -1.17 -0.86
CA ARG A 293 -15.50 -2.42 -0.52
C ARG A 293 -14.53 -3.59 -0.40
N LEU A 294 -14.88 -4.57 0.41
CA LEU A 294 -14.18 -5.85 0.40
C LEU A 294 -14.40 -6.53 -0.96
N ARG A 295 -13.34 -7.09 -1.53
CA ARG A 295 -13.45 -7.87 -2.77
C ARG A 295 -14.26 -9.14 -2.50
N PRO A 296 -15.20 -9.53 -3.37
CA PRO A 296 -15.97 -10.76 -3.18
C PRO A 296 -15.06 -11.99 -2.97
N GLY A 297 -15.30 -12.73 -1.89
CA GLY A 297 -14.53 -13.93 -1.54
C GLY A 297 -13.09 -13.66 -1.05
N ALA A 298 -12.73 -12.43 -0.70
CA ALA A 298 -11.35 -12.09 -0.33
C ALA A 298 -10.83 -12.75 0.96
N VAL A 299 -11.71 -13.19 1.85
CA VAL A 299 -11.40 -13.80 3.17
C VAL A 299 -12.11 -15.13 3.36
#